data_AF-A0A660LVG3-F1
#
_entry.id   AF-A0A660LVG3-F1
#
_cell.length_a   1.000
_cell.length_b   1.000
_cell.length_c   1.000
_cell.angle_alpha   90.00
_cell.angle_beta   90.00
_cell.angle_gamma   90.00
#
_symmetry.space_group_name_H-M   'P 1'
#
loop_
_entity.id
_entity.type
_entity.pdbx_description
1 polymer ?
#
loop_
_entity_poly.entity_id
_entity_poly.type
_entity_poly.pdbx_seq_one_letter_code
_entity_poly.pdbx_strand_id
1 'polypeptide(L)'
;SSVRQINALVAGKTLEPRWLSPELARQQVDAGLMVWDFASDEHPDLVMAACGDYPTKETMAAIDIVKTHCPNAKIRCVNVSSLTTVGFGTLRRVADQKFFDKVFTDDKPVIFNFHGYPQTVKSILFNYAVDSTRFDIRGYKEIGSTTTPFDMHVRNETSRYDLAIAAFRQLGRNGVVPFEEAEHLASIYQGKIDENTAYIKANGVDLPEIDAWVWPAARGLDEAKEEAWHGQTN
;
A
#
# COMPACT_ATOMS: atom_id res chain seq x y z
N SER A 1 23.44 -13.28 4.83
CA SER A 1 23.43 -13.69 6.25
C SER A 1 23.51 -12.45 7.14
N SER A 2 22.72 -12.42 8.21
CA SER A 2 22.78 -11.41 9.28
C SER A 2 23.48 -12.01 10.50
N VAL A 3 24.18 -11.17 11.27
CA VAL A 3 24.79 -11.54 12.57
C VAL A 3 24.53 -10.39 13.55
N ARG A 4 24.47 -10.71 14.86
CA ARG A 4 24.33 -9.73 15.97
C ARG A 4 23.15 -8.76 15.81
N GLN A 5 22.02 -9.23 15.31
CA GLN A 5 20.79 -8.46 15.18
C GLN A 5 19.57 -9.37 15.37
N ILE A 6 18.43 -8.76 15.70
CA ILE A 6 17.13 -9.45 15.76
C ILE A 6 16.38 -9.12 14.48
N ASN A 7 15.97 -10.14 13.73
CA ASN A 7 15.14 -9.97 12.54
C ASN A 7 13.70 -10.36 12.89
N ALA A 8 12.81 -9.36 12.94
CA ALA A 8 11.37 -9.61 13.03
C ALA A 8 10.81 -9.69 11.60
N LEU A 9 10.29 -10.85 11.23
CA LEU A 9 9.68 -11.09 9.93
C LEU A 9 8.16 -11.05 10.07
N VAL A 10 7.54 -10.10 9.38
CA VAL A 10 6.08 -9.98 9.29
C VAL A 10 5.67 -10.50 7.92
N ALA A 11 4.95 -11.62 7.91
CA ALA A 11 4.45 -12.26 6.69
C ALA A 11 3.07 -12.85 6.97
N GLY A 12 2.11 -12.59 6.09
CA GLY A 12 0.82 -13.26 6.12
C GLY A 12 0.92 -14.70 5.65
N LYS A 13 -0.13 -15.44 6.00
CA LYS A 13 -0.29 -16.87 5.71
C LYS A 13 -1.40 -17.15 4.69
N THR A 14 -2.12 -16.10 4.27
CA THR A 14 -3.21 -16.19 3.30
C THR A 14 -2.65 -16.20 1.90
N LEU A 15 -3.45 -16.72 0.97
CA LEU A 15 -3.14 -16.61 -0.45
C LEU A 15 -3.25 -15.14 -0.86
N GLU A 16 -2.11 -14.55 -1.20
CA GLU A 16 -2.02 -13.16 -1.65
C GLU A 16 -1.25 -13.07 -2.97
N PRO A 17 -1.55 -12.05 -3.82
CA PRO A 17 -0.88 -11.86 -5.09
C PRO A 17 0.65 -11.89 -4.97
N ARG A 18 1.31 -12.44 -6.00
CA ARG A 18 2.76 -12.43 -6.12
C ARG A 18 3.18 -11.27 -7.03
N TRP A 19 3.82 -10.27 -6.44
CA TRP A 19 4.12 -9.02 -7.13
C TRP A 19 5.44 -9.01 -7.88
N LEU A 20 6.43 -9.75 -7.39
CA LEU A 20 7.82 -9.67 -7.87
C LEU A 20 8.34 -11.04 -8.28
N SER A 21 9.18 -11.07 -9.32
CA SER A 21 10.03 -12.22 -9.59
C SER A 21 11.05 -12.44 -8.48
N PRO A 22 11.63 -13.65 -8.34
CA PRO A 22 12.69 -13.90 -7.38
C PRO A 22 13.87 -12.93 -7.50
N GLU A 23 14.20 -12.48 -8.71
CA GLU A 23 15.28 -11.53 -8.99
C GLU A 23 14.99 -10.16 -8.40
N LEU A 24 13.79 -9.62 -8.66
CA LEU A 24 13.35 -8.34 -8.12
C LEU A 24 13.17 -8.41 -6.60
N ALA A 25 12.66 -9.53 -6.08
CA ALA A 25 12.53 -9.75 -4.64
C ALA A 25 13.90 -9.72 -3.93
N ARG A 26 14.94 -10.34 -4.52
CA ARG A 26 16.31 -10.27 -3.97
C ARG A 26 16.84 -8.82 -3.94
N GLN A 27 16.61 -8.06 -5.00
CA GLN A 27 17.01 -6.65 -5.06
C GLN A 27 16.29 -5.82 -4.00
N GLN A 28 14.98 -6.01 -3.85
CA GLN A 28 14.19 -5.29 -2.85
C GLN A 28 14.57 -5.69 -1.42
N VAL A 29 14.86 -6.97 -1.14
CA VAL A 29 15.30 -7.41 0.19
C VAL A 29 16.67 -6.83 0.56
N ASP A 30 17.58 -6.69 -0.41
CA ASP A 30 18.90 -6.08 -0.16
C ASP A 30 18.78 -4.59 0.18
N ALA A 31 17.95 -3.85 -0.57
CA ALA A 31 17.71 -2.42 -0.34
C ALA A 31 16.76 -2.13 0.85
N GLY A 32 15.78 -3.00 1.07
CA GLY A 32 14.70 -2.86 2.04
C GLY A 32 13.50 -2.02 1.57
N LEU A 33 13.58 -1.41 0.38
CA LEU A 33 12.48 -0.73 -0.29
C LEU A 33 12.78 -0.57 -1.79
N MET A 34 11.74 -0.41 -2.60
CA MET A 34 11.84 -0.30 -4.05
C MET A 34 10.68 0.52 -4.64
N VAL A 35 10.97 1.30 -5.68
CA VAL A 35 9.92 1.85 -6.57
C VAL A 35 9.50 0.75 -7.53
N TRP A 36 8.21 0.44 -7.57
CA TRP A 36 7.69 -0.59 -8.48
C TRP A 36 7.36 0.03 -9.83
N ASP A 37 8.30 -0.10 -10.77
CA ASP A 37 8.19 0.53 -12.10
C ASP A 37 6.94 0.10 -12.87
N PHE A 38 6.51 -1.16 -12.73
CA PHE A 38 5.30 -1.68 -13.39
C PHE A 38 3.99 -1.04 -12.90
N ALA A 39 4.04 -0.30 -11.80
CA ALA A 39 2.90 0.41 -11.19
C ALA A 39 3.22 1.89 -10.94
N SER A 40 4.24 2.43 -11.64
CA SER A 40 4.69 3.81 -11.46
C SER A 40 4.73 4.57 -12.78
N ASP A 41 4.32 5.83 -12.73
CA ASP A 41 4.56 6.84 -13.76
C ASP A 41 5.82 7.65 -13.42
N GLU A 42 6.51 8.16 -14.45
CA GLU A 42 7.58 9.14 -14.27
C GLU A 42 7.01 10.52 -13.88
N HIS A 43 7.75 11.25 -13.03
CA HIS A 43 7.34 12.57 -12.51
C HIS A 43 5.94 12.55 -11.86
N PRO A 44 5.78 11.86 -10.72
CA PRO A 44 4.47 11.63 -10.12
C PRO A 44 3.83 12.91 -9.58
N ASP A 45 2.50 12.92 -9.57
CA ASP A 45 1.67 13.89 -8.87
C ASP A 45 1.48 13.51 -7.40
N LEU A 46 1.52 12.20 -7.10
CA LEU A 46 1.48 11.65 -5.75
C LEU A 46 2.25 10.31 -5.67
N VAL A 47 2.69 9.98 -4.45
CA VAL A 47 3.29 8.67 -4.14
C VAL A 47 2.30 7.82 -3.35
N MET A 48 2.08 6.58 -3.79
CA MET A 48 1.37 5.57 -2.99
C MET A 48 2.38 4.54 -2.50
N ALA A 49 2.54 4.47 -1.19
CA ALA A 49 3.53 3.63 -0.55
C ALA A 49 2.86 2.58 0.35
N ALA A 50 3.44 1.38 0.40
CA ALA A 50 2.94 0.31 1.24
C ALA A 50 4.06 -0.45 1.97
N CYS A 51 3.77 -0.90 3.19
CA CYS A 51 4.65 -1.75 3.97
C CYS A 51 3.88 -2.83 4.72
N GLY A 52 3.98 -4.06 4.21
CA GLY A 52 3.18 -5.22 4.61
C GLY A 52 2.42 -5.78 3.40
N ASP A 53 2.08 -7.06 3.44
CA ASP A 53 1.39 -7.79 2.39
C ASP A 53 -0.04 -7.28 2.14
N TYR A 54 -0.91 -7.26 3.15
CA TYR A 54 -2.26 -6.71 3.00
C TYR A 54 -2.25 -5.21 2.67
N PRO A 55 -1.46 -4.34 3.35
CA PRO A 55 -1.32 -2.95 2.94
C PRO A 55 -0.90 -2.77 1.49
N THR A 56 -0.02 -3.65 0.99
CA THR A 56 0.42 -3.62 -0.42
C THR A 56 -0.75 -3.93 -1.35
N LYS A 57 -1.52 -5.00 -1.09
CA LYS A 57 -2.68 -5.34 -1.92
C LYS A 57 -3.70 -4.20 -1.99
N GLU A 58 -4.06 -3.62 -0.84
CA GLU A 58 -5.02 -2.51 -0.80
C GLU A 58 -4.47 -1.25 -1.48
N THR A 59 -3.17 -0.98 -1.36
CA THR A 59 -2.53 0.14 -2.07
C THR A 59 -2.52 -0.07 -3.58
N MET A 60 -2.20 -1.28 -4.05
CA MET A 60 -2.23 -1.63 -5.47
C MET A 60 -3.65 -1.51 -6.04
N ALA A 61 -4.67 -1.97 -5.31
CA ALA A 61 -6.06 -1.82 -5.73
C ALA A 61 -6.52 -0.35 -5.75
N ALA A 62 -6.05 0.47 -4.80
CA ALA A 62 -6.30 1.90 -4.82
C ALA A 62 -5.66 2.60 -6.04
N ILE A 63 -4.44 2.21 -6.44
CA ILE A 63 -3.80 2.71 -7.66
C ILE A 63 -4.65 2.37 -8.90
N ASP A 64 -5.13 1.12 -9.02
CA ASP A 64 -6.00 0.69 -10.12
C ASP A 64 -7.29 1.53 -10.19
N ILE A 65 -7.93 1.76 -9.03
CA ILE A 65 -9.10 2.66 -8.90
C ILE A 65 -8.78 4.06 -9.41
N VAL A 66 -7.70 4.68 -8.94
CA VAL A 66 -7.37 6.06 -9.32
C VAL A 66 -7.04 6.14 -10.81
N LYS A 67 -6.28 5.18 -11.36
CA LYS A 67 -5.95 5.15 -12.78
C LYS A 67 -7.15 4.86 -13.68
N THR A 68 -8.18 4.18 -13.16
CA THR A 68 -9.44 3.96 -13.88
C THR A 68 -10.23 5.28 -14.04
N HIS A 69 -10.30 6.10 -12.99
CA HIS A 69 -11.06 7.36 -13.03
C HIS A 69 -10.25 8.54 -13.56
N CYS A 70 -8.96 8.59 -13.25
CA CYS A 70 -8.05 9.68 -13.57
C CYS A 70 -6.81 9.13 -14.28
N PRO A 71 -6.93 8.63 -15.53
CA PRO A 71 -5.82 7.94 -16.22
C PRO A 71 -4.58 8.82 -16.41
N ASN A 72 -4.78 10.14 -16.48
CA ASN A 72 -3.70 11.13 -16.62
C ASN A 72 -2.98 11.46 -15.30
N ALA A 73 -3.54 11.09 -14.14
CA ALA A 73 -2.86 11.26 -12.87
C ALA A 73 -1.63 10.36 -12.81
N LYS A 74 -0.48 10.94 -12.47
CA LYS A 74 0.79 10.23 -12.40
C LYS A 74 1.04 9.76 -10.98
N ILE A 75 1.16 8.46 -10.80
CA ILE A 75 1.35 7.85 -9.48
C ILE A 75 2.68 7.14 -9.44
N ARG A 76 3.44 7.31 -8.36
CA ARG A 76 4.59 6.43 -8.07
C ARG A 76 4.20 5.42 -7.00
N CYS A 77 4.42 4.14 -7.28
CA CYS A 77 4.25 3.05 -6.32
C CYS A 77 5.58 2.75 -5.61
N VAL A 78 5.58 2.82 -4.28
CA VAL A 78 6.74 2.45 -3.46
C VAL A 78 6.39 1.29 -2.53
N ASN A 79 7.14 0.21 -2.59
CA ASN A 79 7.02 -0.88 -1.64
C ASN A 79 8.19 -0.87 -0.65
N VAL A 80 7.88 -0.95 0.63
CA VAL A 80 8.87 -1.00 1.72
C VAL A 80 8.80 -2.36 2.39
N SER A 81 9.87 -3.15 2.29
CA SER A 81 10.00 -4.48 2.89
C SER A 81 10.80 -4.50 4.18
N SER A 82 11.53 -3.43 4.49
CA SER A 82 12.34 -3.33 5.70
C SER A 82 12.34 -1.92 6.27
N LEU A 83 12.17 -1.87 7.58
CA LEU A 83 12.27 -0.67 8.40
C LEU A 83 13.24 -0.95 9.54
N THR A 84 13.97 0.07 9.96
CA THR A 84 14.81 0.03 11.16
C THR A 84 14.47 1.21 12.05
N THR A 85 14.98 1.22 13.28
CA THR A 85 14.83 2.36 14.19
C THR A 85 15.51 3.63 13.67
N VAL A 86 16.45 3.52 12.72
CA VAL A 86 17.24 4.63 12.18
C VAL A 86 16.77 5.12 10.82
N GLY A 87 15.88 4.40 10.13
CA GLY A 87 15.46 4.77 8.78
C GLY A 87 14.76 3.65 8.00
N PHE A 88 14.33 4.01 6.79
CA PHE A 88 13.87 3.05 5.78
C PHE A 88 15.03 2.22 5.25
N GLY A 89 14.77 0.96 4.89
CA GLY A 89 15.78 0.04 4.39
C GLY A 89 16.27 -0.93 5.46
N THR A 90 17.42 -1.55 5.22
CA THR A 90 18.03 -2.51 6.15
C THR A 90 19.12 -1.83 7.00
N LEU A 91 19.57 -2.45 8.10
CA LEU A 91 20.69 -1.92 8.90
C LEU A 91 22.00 -1.77 8.11
N ARG A 92 22.13 -2.43 6.95
CA ARG A 92 23.30 -2.31 6.04
C ARG A 92 23.11 -1.27 4.95
N ARG A 93 21.85 -0.95 4.61
CA ARG A 93 21.47 -0.03 3.55
C ARG A 93 20.30 0.83 4.02
N VAL A 94 20.55 1.61 5.07
CA VAL A 94 19.59 2.61 5.51
C VAL A 94 19.57 3.70 4.44
N ALA A 95 18.38 4.07 3.99
CA ALA A 95 18.20 5.16 3.04
C ALA A 95 18.80 6.45 3.63
N ASP A 96 19.73 7.06 2.91
CA ASP A 96 20.16 8.43 3.18
C ASP A 96 19.14 9.43 2.65
N GLN A 97 19.33 10.73 2.93
CA GLN A 97 18.41 11.78 2.50
C GLN A 97 18.23 11.80 0.97
N LYS A 98 19.32 11.66 0.21
CA LYS A 98 19.28 11.70 -1.25
C LYS A 98 18.48 10.55 -1.84
N PHE A 99 18.63 9.35 -1.28
CA PHE A 99 17.87 8.18 -1.70
C PHE A 99 16.41 8.28 -1.26
N PHE A 100 16.15 8.78 -0.05
CA PHE A 100 14.80 9.07 0.44
C PHE A 100 14.05 10.00 -0.52
N ASP A 101 14.63 11.15 -0.87
CA ASP A 101 14.02 12.10 -1.80
C ASP A 101 13.85 11.51 -3.20
N LYS A 102 14.81 10.68 -3.65
CA LYS A 102 14.67 9.98 -4.94
C LYS A 102 13.44 9.06 -4.94
N VAL A 103 13.17 8.35 -3.84
CA VAL A 103 12.07 7.38 -3.74
C VAL A 103 10.74 8.08 -3.48
N PHE A 104 10.65 8.88 -2.43
CA PHE A 104 9.41 9.50 -1.93
C PHE A 104 9.13 10.89 -2.47
N THR A 105 10.03 11.46 -3.28
CA THR A 105 10.03 12.86 -3.74
C THR A 105 10.26 13.87 -2.61
N ASP A 106 10.83 15.00 -2.97
CA ASP A 106 11.08 16.13 -2.08
C ASP A 106 9.84 16.99 -1.86
N ASP A 107 8.85 16.94 -2.76
CA ASP A 107 7.70 17.86 -2.75
C ASP A 107 6.31 17.20 -2.88
N LYS A 108 6.16 15.98 -3.41
CA LYS A 108 4.84 15.39 -3.66
C LYS A 108 4.18 14.82 -2.41
N PRO A 109 2.83 14.81 -2.34
CA PRO A 109 2.13 14.12 -1.28
C PRO A 109 2.38 12.61 -1.35
N VAL A 110 2.45 11.98 -0.18
CA VAL A 110 2.67 10.55 -0.01
C VAL A 110 1.53 9.97 0.82
N ILE A 111 0.83 8.98 0.28
CA ILE A 111 -0.13 8.17 1.02
C ILE A 111 0.57 6.86 1.35
N PHE A 112 0.80 6.60 2.64
CA PHE A 112 1.58 5.47 3.12
C PHE A 112 0.70 4.52 3.92
N ASN A 113 0.48 3.30 3.42
CA ASN A 113 -0.27 2.26 4.12
C ASN A 113 0.68 1.29 4.85
N PHE A 114 0.52 1.15 6.16
CA PHE A 114 1.42 0.40 7.03
C PHE A 114 0.70 -0.70 7.80
N HIS A 115 1.31 -1.89 7.90
CA HIS A 115 0.71 -3.02 8.63
C HIS A 115 0.57 -2.77 10.15
N GLY A 116 1.43 -1.92 10.71
CA GLY A 116 1.46 -1.63 12.14
C GLY A 116 0.90 -0.24 12.46
N TYR A 117 1.30 0.28 13.61
CA TYR A 117 0.89 1.62 14.06
C TYR A 117 1.54 2.72 13.22
N PRO A 118 0.76 3.71 12.71
CA PRO A 118 1.29 4.86 11.96
C PRO A 118 2.43 5.61 12.67
N GLN A 119 2.42 5.60 14.01
CA GLN A 119 3.43 6.22 14.87
C GLN A 119 4.84 5.70 14.59
N THR A 120 5.00 4.43 14.21
CA THR A 120 6.32 3.86 13.86
C THR A 120 6.91 4.58 12.65
N VAL A 121 6.13 4.74 11.58
CA VAL A 121 6.59 5.42 10.36
C VAL A 121 6.81 6.91 10.64
N LYS A 122 5.92 7.56 11.41
CA LYS A 122 6.08 8.96 11.84
C LYS A 122 7.41 9.18 12.58
N SER A 123 7.75 8.29 13.52
CA SER A 123 9.02 8.35 14.24
C SER A 123 10.23 8.19 13.31
N ILE A 124 10.14 7.31 12.31
CA ILE A 124 11.20 7.13 11.31
C ILE A 124 11.39 8.38 10.45
N LEU A 125 10.31 9.07 10.08
CA LEU A 125 10.38 10.28 9.25
C LEU A 125 11.16 11.43 9.92
N PHE A 126 11.24 11.48 11.25
CA PHE A 126 12.07 12.49 11.94
C PHE A 126 13.57 12.38 11.64
N ASN A 127 14.03 11.24 11.10
CA ASN A 127 15.42 11.06 10.69
C ASN A 127 15.72 11.68 9.31
N TYR A 128 14.71 12.21 8.62
CA TYR A 128 14.81 12.79 7.29
C TYR A 128 14.43 14.28 7.31
N ALA A 129 15.07 15.08 6.47
CA ALA A 129 14.72 16.48 6.23
C ALA A 129 13.48 16.55 5.33
N VAL A 130 12.31 16.26 5.92
CA VAL A 130 11.05 16.13 5.21
C VAL A 130 9.96 16.98 5.86
N ASP A 131 9.12 17.60 5.04
CA ASP A 131 7.85 18.12 5.52
C ASP A 131 6.89 16.94 5.76
N SER A 132 6.72 16.58 7.03
CA SER A 132 5.88 15.46 7.44
C SER A 132 4.39 15.67 7.10
N THR A 133 3.95 16.89 6.83
CA THR A 133 2.56 17.17 6.42
C THR A 133 2.24 16.61 5.02
N ARG A 134 3.27 16.32 4.21
CA ARG A 134 3.10 15.63 2.91
C ARG A 134 2.71 14.16 3.07
N PHE A 135 2.92 13.56 4.24
CA PHE A 135 2.70 12.13 4.46
C PHE A 135 1.36 11.87 5.18
N ASP A 136 0.38 11.35 4.45
CA ASP A 136 -0.81 10.70 5.01
C ASP A 136 -0.46 9.24 5.35
N ILE A 137 -0.12 8.99 6.62
CA ILE A 137 0.27 7.65 7.09
C ILE A 137 -0.92 6.97 7.74
N ARG A 138 -1.28 5.83 7.17
CA ARG A 138 -2.37 4.96 7.63
C ARG A 138 -1.83 3.62 8.08
N GLY A 139 -2.57 3.00 8.98
CA GLY A 139 -2.18 1.75 9.61
C GLY A 139 -3.15 1.40 10.73
N TYR A 140 -2.76 0.46 11.56
CA TYR A 140 -3.60 -0.03 12.64
C TYR A 140 -3.89 1.06 13.69
N LYS A 141 -5.17 1.23 14.03
CA LYS A 141 -5.71 2.27 14.93
C LYS A 141 -6.37 1.69 16.20
N GLU A 142 -6.11 0.43 16.56
CA GLU A 142 -6.86 -0.29 17.61
C GLU A 142 -8.36 -0.48 17.32
N ILE A 143 -8.76 -0.44 16.05
CA ILE A 143 -10.16 -0.64 15.67
C ILE A 143 -10.28 -1.99 14.99
N GLY A 144 -10.88 -2.94 15.70
CA GLY A 144 -11.06 -4.30 15.22
C GLY A 144 -12.12 -5.05 16.01
N SER A 145 -12.70 -6.06 15.39
CA SER A 145 -13.59 -7.03 16.04
C SER A 145 -13.64 -8.31 15.19
N THR A 146 -14.47 -9.27 15.56
CA THR A 146 -14.81 -10.38 14.67
C THR A 146 -15.62 -9.82 13.49
N THR A 147 -14.97 -9.68 12.34
CA THR A 147 -15.57 -9.17 11.10
C THR A 147 -14.82 -9.71 9.88
N THR A 148 -15.20 -9.29 8.68
CA THR A 148 -14.61 -9.73 7.42
C THR A 148 -13.23 -9.09 7.18
N PRO A 149 -12.37 -9.71 6.34
CA PRO A 149 -11.02 -9.19 6.08
C PRO A 149 -10.99 -7.74 5.57
N PHE A 150 -11.88 -7.37 4.65
CA PHE A 150 -11.89 -6.01 4.11
C PHE A 150 -12.47 -4.99 5.11
N ASP A 151 -13.48 -5.37 5.91
CA ASP A 151 -14.00 -4.50 6.97
C ASP A 151 -12.94 -4.18 8.03
N MET A 152 -12.02 -5.11 8.31
CA MET A 152 -10.86 -4.82 9.17
C MET A 152 -10.00 -3.68 8.60
N HIS A 153 -9.85 -3.60 7.28
CA HIS A 153 -9.13 -2.49 6.65
C HIS A 153 -9.91 -1.18 6.71
N VAL A 154 -11.21 -1.22 6.39
CA VAL A 154 -12.11 -0.04 6.43
C VAL A 154 -12.11 0.61 7.80
N ARG A 155 -12.24 -0.19 8.87
CA ARG A 155 -12.22 0.30 10.26
C ARG A 155 -10.95 1.04 10.65
N ASN A 156 -9.83 0.74 9.98
CA ASN A 156 -8.54 1.38 10.22
C ASN A 156 -8.19 2.42 9.13
N GLU A 157 -9.11 2.70 8.21
CA GLU A 157 -8.94 3.58 7.04
C GLU A 157 -7.79 3.13 6.10
N THR A 158 -7.47 1.83 6.10
CA THR A 158 -6.38 1.22 5.32
C THR A 158 -6.87 0.49 4.07
N SER A 159 -8.17 0.54 3.79
CA SER A 159 -8.78 -0.14 2.64
C SER A 159 -8.45 0.58 1.33
N ARG A 160 -8.53 -0.15 0.21
CA ARG A 160 -8.36 0.43 -1.12
C ARG A 160 -9.27 1.63 -1.38
N TYR A 161 -10.48 1.63 -0.81
CA TYR A 161 -11.45 2.72 -0.96
C TYR A 161 -11.03 3.94 -0.15
N ASP A 162 -10.61 3.75 1.10
CA ASP A 162 -10.11 4.85 1.93
C ASP A 162 -8.85 5.49 1.31
N LEU A 163 -7.95 4.68 0.77
CA LEU A 163 -6.72 5.14 0.11
C LEU A 163 -7.02 5.88 -1.19
N ALA A 164 -7.94 5.39 -2.01
CA ALA A 164 -8.39 6.06 -3.22
C ALA A 164 -9.04 7.42 -2.91
N ILE A 165 -9.89 7.48 -1.88
CA ILE A 165 -10.47 8.74 -1.39
C ILE A 165 -9.38 9.75 -1.03
N ALA A 166 -8.33 9.33 -0.31
CA ALA A 166 -7.20 10.22 -0.03
C ALA A 166 -6.48 10.70 -1.30
N ALA A 167 -6.25 9.78 -2.23
CA ALA A 167 -5.58 10.08 -3.49
C ALA A 167 -6.37 11.10 -4.32
N PHE A 168 -7.68 10.90 -4.51
CA PHE A 168 -8.53 11.86 -5.22
C PHE A 168 -8.48 13.24 -4.57
N ARG A 169 -8.64 13.32 -3.24
CA ARG A 169 -8.58 14.60 -2.52
C ARG A 169 -7.23 15.30 -2.67
N GLN A 170 -6.11 14.57 -2.65
CA GLN A 170 -4.79 15.17 -2.87
C GLN A 170 -4.59 15.62 -4.32
N LEU A 171 -5.08 14.86 -5.30
CA LEU A 171 -5.06 15.26 -6.71
C LEU A 171 -5.89 16.52 -6.95
N GLY A 172 -7.06 16.64 -6.30
CA GLY A 172 -7.91 17.84 -6.33
C GLY A 172 -7.23 19.06 -5.72
N ARG A 173 -6.61 18.92 -4.54
CA ARG A 173 -5.88 20.01 -3.87
C ARG A 173 -4.68 20.51 -4.65
N ASN A 174 -3.99 19.63 -5.36
CA ASN A 174 -2.82 19.97 -6.17
C ASN A 174 -3.20 20.42 -7.59
N GLY A 175 -4.49 20.49 -7.93
CA GLY A 175 -4.98 20.97 -9.22
C GLY A 175 -4.76 20.02 -10.40
N VAL A 176 -4.44 18.75 -10.12
CA VAL A 176 -4.27 17.71 -11.16
C VAL A 176 -5.62 17.27 -11.71
N VAL A 177 -6.63 17.25 -10.84
CA VAL A 177 -8.04 16.98 -11.17
C VAL A 177 -8.85 18.17 -10.67
N PRO A 178 -9.93 18.60 -11.35
CA PRO A 178 -10.85 19.60 -10.81
C PRO A 178 -11.33 19.22 -9.40
N PHE A 179 -11.29 20.17 -8.47
CA PHE A 179 -11.60 19.90 -7.06
C PHE A 179 -12.98 19.26 -6.85
N GLU A 180 -14.01 19.75 -7.56
CA GLU A 180 -15.38 19.21 -7.47
C GLU A 180 -15.46 17.77 -7.99
N GLU A 181 -14.72 17.44 -9.05
CA GLU A 181 -14.64 16.09 -9.59
C GLU A 181 -13.94 15.14 -8.60
N ALA A 182 -12.84 15.59 -8.00
CA ALA A 182 -12.12 14.84 -6.97
C ALA A 182 -13.01 14.53 -5.74
N GLU A 183 -13.79 15.50 -5.24
CA GLU A 183 -14.72 15.27 -4.14
C GLU A 183 -15.90 14.38 -4.54
N HIS A 184 -16.38 14.48 -5.78
CA HIS A 184 -17.42 13.58 -6.29
C HIS A 184 -16.91 12.12 -6.32
N LEU A 185 -15.71 11.88 -6.84
CA LEU A 185 -15.08 10.55 -6.82
C LEU A 185 -14.89 10.03 -5.39
N ALA A 186 -14.42 10.88 -4.47
CA ALA A 186 -14.32 10.53 -3.06
C ALA A 186 -15.68 10.11 -2.47
N SER A 187 -16.77 10.80 -2.81
CA SER A 187 -18.11 10.45 -2.36
C SER A 187 -18.61 9.11 -2.92
N ILE A 188 -18.25 8.75 -4.15
CA ILE A 188 -18.61 7.44 -4.73
C ILE A 188 -17.99 6.31 -3.91
N TYR A 189 -16.70 6.43 -3.58
CA TYR A 189 -15.99 5.40 -2.82
C TYR A 189 -16.38 5.37 -1.35
N GLN A 190 -16.82 6.49 -0.77
CA GLN A 190 -17.48 6.48 0.53
C GLN A 190 -18.79 5.66 0.46
N GLY A 191 -19.57 5.83 -0.60
CA GLY A 191 -20.76 5.01 -0.86
C GLY A 191 -20.45 3.51 -0.97
N LYS A 192 -19.33 3.12 -1.61
CA LYS A 192 -18.89 1.72 -1.68
C LYS A 192 -18.49 1.14 -0.31
N ILE A 193 -17.92 1.95 0.58
CA ILE A 193 -17.65 1.54 1.98
C ILE A 193 -18.97 1.28 2.71
N ASP A 194 -19.94 2.17 2.57
CA ASP A 194 -21.26 2.06 3.20
C ASP A 194 -22.03 0.85 2.66
N GLU A 195 -21.95 0.61 1.35
CA GLU A 195 -22.53 -0.55 0.68
C GLU A 195 -21.95 -1.86 1.19
N ASN A 196 -20.61 -1.98 1.26
CA ASN A 196 -19.96 -3.18 1.79
C ASN A 196 -20.34 -3.41 3.26
N THR A 197 -20.40 -2.34 4.05
CA THR A 197 -20.82 -2.41 5.47
C THR A 197 -22.25 -2.95 5.61
N ALA A 198 -23.18 -2.50 4.76
CA ALA A 198 -24.54 -3.02 4.74
C ALA A 198 -24.57 -4.49 4.27
N TYR A 199 -23.76 -4.84 3.27
CA TYR A 199 -23.66 -6.18 2.72
C TYR A 199 -23.14 -7.20 3.75
N ILE A 200 -22.11 -6.85 4.53
CA ILE A 200 -21.59 -7.69 5.61
C ILE A 200 -22.67 -7.94 6.67
N LYS A 201 -23.42 -6.91 7.08
CA LYS A 201 -24.49 -7.07 8.07
C LYS A 201 -25.59 -8.03 7.58
N ALA A 202 -25.86 -8.05 6.28
CA ALA A 202 -26.87 -8.90 5.69
C ALA A 202 -26.37 -10.33 5.38
N ASN A 203 -25.11 -10.50 4.98
CA ASN A 203 -24.60 -11.75 4.40
C ASN A 203 -23.43 -12.38 5.17
N GLY A 204 -22.80 -11.65 6.09
CA GLY A 204 -21.64 -12.11 6.87
C GLY A 204 -20.33 -12.22 6.08
N VAL A 205 -20.28 -11.73 4.84
CA VAL A 205 -19.12 -11.74 3.95
C VAL A 205 -18.97 -10.38 3.27
N ASP A 206 -17.77 -10.09 2.76
CA ASP A 206 -17.52 -8.89 1.94
C ASP A 206 -18.23 -9.01 0.58
N LEU A 207 -18.42 -7.87 -0.09
CA LEU A 207 -18.89 -7.85 -1.47
C LEU A 207 -17.97 -8.71 -2.36
N PRO A 208 -18.51 -9.59 -3.23
CA PRO A 208 -17.70 -10.50 -4.04
C PRO A 208 -16.64 -9.82 -4.91
N GLU A 209 -16.85 -8.56 -5.30
CA GLU A 209 -15.88 -7.79 -6.08
C GLU A 209 -14.57 -7.52 -5.33
N ILE A 210 -14.58 -7.52 -4.00
CA ILE A 210 -13.39 -7.28 -3.18
C ILE A 210 -12.40 -8.42 -3.33
N ASP A 211 -12.92 -9.66 -3.25
CA ASP A 211 -12.15 -10.90 -3.38
C ASP A 211 -11.81 -11.21 -4.84
N ALA A 212 -12.71 -10.88 -5.77
CA ALA A 212 -12.50 -11.10 -7.20
C ALA A 212 -11.50 -10.12 -7.84
N TRP A 213 -11.04 -9.10 -7.10
CA TRP A 213 -10.11 -8.12 -7.65
C TRP A 213 -8.75 -8.75 -7.97
N VAL A 214 -8.27 -8.47 -9.18
CA VAL A 214 -6.91 -8.78 -9.62
C VAL A 214 -6.29 -7.56 -10.28
N TRP A 215 -4.97 -7.42 -10.14
CA TRP A 215 -4.20 -6.36 -10.80
C TRP A 215 -4.45 -6.37 -12.32
N PRO A 216 -4.63 -5.22 -13.00
CA PRO A 216 -5.02 -5.18 -14.41
C PRO A 216 -4.20 -6.06 -15.35
N ALA A 217 -2.87 -6.11 -15.16
CA ALA A 217 -1.98 -6.91 -16.00
C ALA A 217 -2.12 -8.43 -15.78
N ALA A 218 -2.77 -8.86 -14.69
CA ALA A 218 -3.04 -10.26 -14.39
C ALA A 218 -4.46 -10.71 -14.82
N ARG A 219 -5.31 -9.79 -15.31
CA ARG A 219 -6.66 -10.12 -15.77
C ARG A 219 -6.58 -11.11 -16.94
N GLY A 220 -7.22 -12.27 -16.80
CA GLY A 220 -7.25 -13.32 -17.82
C GLY A 220 -6.04 -14.26 -17.82
N LEU A 221 -5.12 -14.12 -16.85
CA LEU A 221 -4.12 -15.16 -16.57
C LEU A 221 -4.75 -16.27 -15.72
N ASP A 222 -4.32 -17.50 -15.95
CA ASP A 222 -4.72 -18.63 -15.11
C ASP A 222 -4.11 -18.47 -13.70
N GLU A 223 -4.92 -18.72 -12.67
CA GLU A 223 -4.42 -18.84 -11.32
C GLU A 223 -3.47 -20.04 -11.24
N ALA A 224 -2.19 -19.77 -10.92
CA ALA A 224 -1.24 -20.82 -10.65
C ALA A 224 -1.75 -21.64 -9.47
N LYS A 225 -2.03 -22.93 -9.69
CA LYS A 225 -2.38 -23.85 -8.61
C LYS A 225 -1.21 -23.92 -7.65
N GLU A 226 -1.50 -23.76 -6.37
CA GLU A 226 -0.50 -23.93 -5.31
C GLU A 226 0.15 -25.31 -5.48
N GLU A 227 1.49 -25.34 -5.56
CA GLU A 227 2.21 -26.61 -5.50
C GLU A 227 1.88 -27.24 -4.15
N ALA A 228 1.35 -28.47 -4.16
CA ALA A 228 1.08 -29.19 -2.94
C ALA A 228 2.36 -29.24 -2.10
N TRP A 229 2.27 -28.80 -0.84
CA TRP A 229 3.39 -28.88 0.08
C TRP A 229 3.83 -30.35 0.22
N HIS A 230 4.98 -30.69 -0.36
CA HIS A 230 5.58 -32.03 -0.32
C HIS A 230 6.69 -32.17 0.74
N GLY A 231 6.81 -31.21 1.65
CA GLY A 231 7.95 -31.14 2.56
C GLY A 231 7.97 -32.26 3.61
N GLN A 232 8.94 -33.18 3.46
CA GLN A 232 9.55 -33.85 4.61
C GLN A 232 10.36 -32.80 5.39
N THR A 233 10.09 -32.68 6.68
CA THR A 233 10.91 -31.90 7.61
C THR A 233 12.23 -32.64 7.84
N ASN A 234 13.37 -31.99 7.54
CA ASN A 234 14.68 -32.42 8.05
C ASN A 234 14.77 -32.14 9.55
#